data_AF-A0A672MNN2-F1
#
_entry.id   AF-A0A672MNN2-F1
#
_cell.length_a   1.000
_cell.length_b   1.000
_cell.length_c   1.000
_cell.angle_alpha   90.00
_cell.angle_beta   90.00
_cell.angle_gamma   90.00
#
_symmetry.space_group_name_H-M   'P 1'
#
loop_
_entity.id
_entity.type
_entity.pdbx_description
1 polymer ?
#
loop_
_entity_poly.entity_id
_entity_poly.type
_entity_poly.pdbx_seq_one_letter_code
_entity_poly.pdbx_strand_id
1 'polypeptide(L)'
;MDDMEDTTIFSTLKSFKSLISGPDHSLLETEPAYGRSDLQKLYTKRVELEEAAERVRSHTSLLQLTQEKQQMELSHKRARIELEKEAHSSSRDLQREIDRNRELLLKIRRLEEREEKANQRLEEQNNILEMRLERHNLQGDYDPVKTKVIHLQMNPTSIAKQQHAEEVEQLRLECQLLRDRIRKIEAGGGVTKDDTTLIIPPSQEILDLRKQMESAELKNQRLKEVFQKKIQEFRTACYVLTGYQIDITVENQYRLTSVYAEHMEDSLLFKSTGPVGSGSMQLLETDFSRTLTGLVDLHLFHQKSIPVFLSAVTIELFSRQTVT
;
A
#
# COMPACT_ATOMS: atom_id res chain seq x y z
N MET A 1 6.98 -44.65 -56.40
CA MET A 1 8.00 -44.10 -57.32
C MET A 1 8.74 -45.32 -57.84
N ASP A 2 8.06 -46.16 -58.63
CA ASP A 2 8.45 -47.58 -58.76
C ASP A 2 9.13 -47.89 -60.10
N ASP A 3 9.41 -46.87 -60.93
CA ASP A 3 10.02 -47.05 -62.25
C ASP A 3 11.57 -47.03 -62.23
N MET A 4 12.20 -46.85 -61.07
CA MET A 4 13.68 -46.70 -60.95
C MET A 4 14.42 -48.01 -60.65
N GLU A 5 13.75 -49.03 -60.11
CA GLU A 5 14.41 -50.30 -59.76
C GLU A 5 14.66 -51.18 -60.99
N ASP A 6 13.73 -51.22 -61.95
CA ASP A 6 13.86 -52.01 -63.19
C ASP A 6 15.03 -51.56 -64.06
N THR A 7 15.33 -50.26 -64.08
CA THR A 7 16.45 -49.70 -64.86
C THR A 7 17.82 -50.15 -64.32
N THR A 8 17.90 -50.39 -63.01
CA THR A 8 19.12 -50.78 -62.31
C THR A 8 19.42 -52.27 -62.50
N ILE A 9 18.37 -53.11 -62.53
CA ILE A 9 18.49 -54.55 -62.82
C ILE A 9 18.83 -54.78 -64.30
N PHE A 10 18.23 -54.02 -65.23
CA PHE A 10 18.57 -54.12 -66.65
C PHE A 10 20.00 -53.65 -66.98
N SER A 11 20.50 -52.61 -66.30
CA SER A 11 21.88 -52.13 -66.51
C SER A 11 22.92 -53.14 -66.00
N THR A 12 22.65 -53.81 -64.88
CA THR A 12 23.52 -54.87 -64.34
C THR A 12 23.49 -56.15 -65.16
N LEU A 13 22.34 -56.54 -65.75
CA LEU A 13 22.29 -57.67 -66.68
C LEU A 13 23.03 -57.37 -68.01
N LYS A 14 22.94 -56.13 -68.49
CA LYS A 14 23.58 -55.71 -69.75
C LYS A 14 25.11 -55.63 -69.61
N SER A 15 25.62 -55.23 -68.45
CA SER A 15 27.06 -55.28 -68.16
C SER A 15 27.57 -56.72 -68.05
N PHE A 16 26.80 -57.64 -67.45
CA PHE A 16 27.17 -59.06 -67.38
C PHE A 16 27.23 -59.73 -68.77
N LYS A 17 26.30 -59.40 -69.67
CA LYS A 17 26.31 -59.91 -71.05
C LYS A 17 27.50 -59.38 -71.87
N SER A 18 27.92 -58.13 -71.62
CA SER A 18 29.13 -57.55 -72.19
C SER A 18 30.41 -58.21 -71.67
N LEU A 19 30.40 -58.73 -70.44
CA LEU A 19 31.56 -59.40 -69.84
C LEU A 19 31.78 -60.80 -70.41
N ILE A 20 30.71 -61.51 -70.77
CA ILE A 20 30.77 -62.88 -71.32
C ILE A 20 30.98 -62.87 -72.85
N SER A 21 30.62 -61.78 -73.54
CA SER A 21 30.72 -61.66 -75.01
C SER A 21 32.01 -60.99 -75.50
N GLY A 22 33.01 -60.80 -74.63
CA GLY A 22 34.34 -60.37 -75.05
C GLY A 22 35.05 -61.50 -75.81
N PRO A 23 35.70 -61.22 -76.95
CA PRO A 23 36.36 -62.26 -77.74
C PRO A 23 37.46 -62.95 -76.92
N ASP A 24 37.50 -64.28 -76.99
CA ASP A 24 38.65 -65.11 -76.63
C ASP A 24 39.86 -64.66 -77.46
N HIS A 25 40.54 -63.60 -77.03
CA HIS A 25 41.93 -63.39 -77.40
C HIS A 25 42.76 -64.35 -76.55
N SER A 26 42.79 -65.60 -77.02
CA SER A 26 43.95 -66.46 -76.85
C SER A 26 45.17 -65.67 -77.32
N LEU A 27 45.85 -65.00 -76.39
CA LEU A 27 47.21 -64.53 -76.58
C LEU A 27 48.11 -65.77 -76.68
N LEU A 28 48.13 -66.39 -77.86
CA LEU A 28 49.33 -67.06 -78.33
C LEU A 28 50.33 -65.97 -78.68
N GLU A 29 50.92 -65.37 -77.64
CA GLU A 29 52.23 -64.76 -77.79
C GLU A 29 53.17 -65.90 -78.19
N THR A 30 53.68 -65.80 -79.42
CA THR A 30 54.83 -66.54 -79.93
C THR A 30 55.90 -66.66 -78.85
N GLU A 31 56.18 -67.88 -78.40
CA GLU A 31 57.37 -68.17 -77.61
C GLU A 31 58.64 -67.87 -78.43
N PRO A 32 59.54 -66.97 -77.99
CA PRO A 32 60.94 -67.12 -78.33
C PRO A 32 61.57 -68.15 -77.40
N ALA A 33 62.46 -68.97 -77.93
CA ALA A 33 63.25 -69.93 -77.16
C ALA A 33 64.00 -69.22 -76.01
N TYR A 34 63.62 -69.49 -74.75
CA TYR A 34 64.25 -68.91 -73.58
C TYR A 34 65.46 -69.74 -73.13
N GLY A 35 66.64 -69.12 -73.11
CA GLY A 35 67.77 -69.60 -72.31
C GLY A 35 67.52 -69.35 -70.81
N ARG A 36 68.10 -70.18 -69.93
CA ARG A 36 67.97 -70.12 -68.45
C ARG A 36 68.22 -68.73 -67.82
N SER A 37 68.94 -67.85 -68.51
CA SER A 37 69.24 -66.45 -68.10
C SER A 37 68.08 -65.48 -68.37
N ASP A 38 67.30 -65.69 -69.43
CA ASP A 38 66.25 -64.77 -69.87
C ASP A 38 64.93 -65.00 -69.12
N LEU A 39 64.68 -66.23 -68.68
CA LEU A 39 63.57 -66.57 -67.78
C LEU A 39 63.71 -65.85 -66.43
N GLN A 40 64.95 -65.74 -65.91
CA GLN A 40 65.22 -65.08 -64.63
C GLN A 40 65.03 -63.56 -64.72
N LYS A 41 65.41 -62.92 -65.83
CA LYS A 41 65.14 -61.50 -66.09
C LYS A 41 63.64 -61.21 -66.23
N LEU A 42 62.88 -62.12 -66.84
CA LEU A 42 61.42 -61.99 -66.92
C LEU A 42 60.76 -62.10 -65.56
N TYR A 43 61.22 -63.02 -64.71
CA TYR A 43 60.73 -63.16 -63.34
C TYR A 43 61.00 -61.90 -62.51
N THR A 44 62.23 -61.37 -62.54
CA THR A 44 62.56 -60.12 -61.83
C THR A 44 61.72 -58.95 -62.36
N LYS A 45 61.50 -58.86 -63.67
CA LYS A 45 60.65 -57.82 -64.27
C LYS A 45 59.19 -57.94 -63.86
N ARG A 46 58.64 -59.16 -63.79
CA ARG A 46 57.28 -59.45 -63.30
C ARG A 46 57.12 -59.01 -61.85
N VAL A 47 58.08 -59.35 -60.98
CA VAL A 47 58.07 -58.96 -59.55
C VAL A 47 58.14 -57.43 -59.39
N GLU A 48 59.01 -56.74 -60.13
CA GLU A 48 59.07 -55.26 -60.09
C GLU A 48 57.76 -54.59 -60.53
N LEU A 49 57.11 -55.13 -61.56
CA LEU A 49 55.82 -54.62 -62.05
C LEU A 49 54.70 -54.90 -61.05
N GLU A 50 54.74 -56.05 -60.37
CA GLU A 50 53.81 -56.40 -59.31
C GLU A 50 53.97 -55.47 -58.09
N GLU A 51 55.19 -55.24 -57.62
CA GLU A 51 55.49 -54.26 -56.57
C GLU A 51 55.10 -52.84 -56.96
N ALA A 52 55.31 -52.45 -58.22
CA ALA A 52 54.86 -51.16 -58.74
C ALA A 52 53.32 -51.06 -58.74
N ALA A 53 52.63 -52.13 -59.11
CA ALA A 53 51.17 -52.20 -59.07
C ALA A 53 50.65 -52.17 -57.62
N GLU A 54 51.32 -52.81 -56.66
CA GLU A 54 51.01 -52.71 -55.23
C GLU A 54 51.18 -51.30 -54.68
N ARG A 55 52.26 -50.60 -55.06
CA ARG A 55 52.47 -49.18 -54.71
C ARG A 55 51.35 -48.29 -55.26
N VAL A 56 50.94 -48.52 -56.50
CA VAL A 56 49.80 -47.77 -57.07
C VAL A 56 48.50 -48.10 -56.34
N ARG A 57 48.20 -49.38 -56.08
CA ARG A 57 46.99 -49.80 -55.35
C ARG A 57 46.91 -49.20 -53.95
N SER A 58 48.01 -49.25 -53.19
CA SER A 58 48.10 -48.65 -51.85
C SER A 58 47.95 -47.13 -51.88
N HIS A 59 48.58 -46.46 -52.85
CA HIS A 59 48.42 -45.02 -53.02
C HIS A 59 46.97 -44.63 -53.38
N THR A 60 46.33 -45.37 -54.28
CA THR A 60 44.90 -45.18 -54.62
C THR A 60 44.00 -45.40 -53.41
N SER A 61 44.25 -46.44 -52.62
CA SER A 61 43.50 -46.71 -51.38
C SER A 61 43.66 -45.58 -50.35
N LEU A 62 44.87 -45.05 -50.19
CA LEU A 62 45.13 -43.91 -49.31
C LEU A 62 44.41 -42.64 -49.81
N LEU A 63 44.42 -42.38 -51.12
CA LEU A 63 43.73 -41.23 -51.71
C LEU A 63 42.21 -41.32 -51.47
N GLN A 64 41.61 -42.48 -51.69
CA GLN A 64 40.19 -42.73 -51.41
C GLN A 64 39.85 -42.48 -49.94
N LEU A 65 40.66 -43.01 -49.02
CA LEU A 65 40.47 -42.79 -47.59
C LEU A 65 40.57 -41.30 -47.22
N THR A 66 41.51 -40.55 -47.83
CA THR A 66 41.60 -39.11 -47.58
C THR A 66 40.40 -38.33 -48.12
N GLN A 67 39.85 -38.74 -49.26
CA GLN A 67 38.65 -38.13 -49.84
C GLN A 67 37.42 -38.40 -48.98
N GLU A 68 37.23 -39.64 -48.52
CA GLU A 68 36.15 -40.00 -47.60
C GLU A 68 36.25 -39.25 -46.27
N LYS A 69 37.46 -39.17 -45.68
CA LYS A 69 37.70 -38.38 -44.48
C LYS A 69 37.31 -36.91 -44.67
N GLN A 70 37.72 -36.29 -45.78
CA GLN A 70 37.36 -34.90 -46.09
C GLN A 70 35.85 -34.72 -46.27
N GLN A 71 35.17 -35.65 -46.95
CA GLN A 71 33.72 -35.62 -47.11
C GLN A 71 33.00 -35.75 -45.76
N MET A 72 33.46 -36.66 -44.89
CA MET A 72 32.93 -36.83 -43.54
C MET A 72 33.15 -35.58 -42.67
N GLU A 73 34.34 -34.97 -42.70
CA GLU A 73 34.61 -33.73 -41.97
C GLU A 73 33.70 -32.58 -42.42
N LEU A 74 33.45 -32.45 -43.73
CA LEU A 74 32.53 -31.45 -44.27
C LEU A 74 31.08 -31.74 -43.86
N SER A 75 30.67 -33.01 -43.88
CA SER A 75 29.35 -33.45 -43.42
C SER A 75 29.13 -33.12 -41.95
N HIS A 76 30.09 -33.46 -41.08
CA HIS A 76 30.04 -33.14 -39.65
C HIS A 76 30.01 -31.63 -39.40
N LYS A 77 30.80 -30.84 -40.14
CA LYS A 77 30.75 -29.37 -40.04
C LYS A 77 29.37 -28.82 -40.42
N ARG A 78 28.74 -29.36 -41.47
CA ARG A 78 27.38 -28.96 -41.88
C ARG A 78 26.34 -29.33 -40.83
N ALA A 79 26.34 -30.57 -40.37
CA ALA A 79 25.43 -31.04 -39.33
C ALA A 79 25.56 -30.22 -38.03
N ARG A 80 26.79 -29.86 -37.64
CA ARG A 80 27.02 -29.01 -36.48
C ARG A 80 26.44 -27.61 -36.65
N ILE A 81 26.66 -26.98 -37.80
CA ILE A 81 26.11 -25.64 -38.08
C ILE A 81 24.58 -25.67 -38.10
N GLU A 82 23.98 -26.72 -38.65
CA GLU A 82 22.54 -26.90 -38.68
C GLU A 82 21.95 -27.04 -37.28
N LEU A 83 22.53 -27.90 -36.44
CA LEU A 83 22.15 -28.04 -35.03
C LEU A 83 22.33 -26.74 -34.23
N GLU A 84 23.44 -26.01 -34.44
CA GLU A 84 23.66 -24.71 -33.78
C GLU A 84 22.63 -23.67 -34.23
N LYS A 85 22.23 -23.67 -35.51
CA LYS A 85 21.17 -22.79 -36.04
C LYS A 85 19.81 -23.13 -35.44
N GLU A 86 19.44 -24.40 -35.39
CA GLU A 86 18.17 -24.87 -34.83
C GLU A 86 18.08 -24.56 -33.33
N ALA A 87 19.16 -24.80 -32.58
CA ALA A 87 19.27 -24.44 -31.18
C ALA A 87 19.13 -22.92 -30.97
N HIS A 88 19.75 -22.11 -31.84
CA HIS A 88 19.60 -20.66 -31.80
C HIS A 88 18.19 -20.19 -32.14
N SER A 89 17.51 -20.77 -33.14
CA SER A 89 16.13 -20.43 -33.45
C SER A 89 15.20 -20.79 -32.29
N SER A 90 15.35 -22.00 -31.74
CA SER A 90 14.55 -22.46 -30.59
C SER A 90 14.77 -21.57 -29.36
N SER A 91 16.02 -21.19 -29.06
CA SER A 91 16.35 -20.25 -27.98
C SER A 91 15.69 -18.88 -28.18
N ARG A 92 15.69 -18.36 -29.41
CA ARG A 92 15.03 -17.08 -29.72
C ARG A 92 13.51 -17.15 -29.58
N ASP A 93 12.89 -18.26 -29.97
CA ASP A 93 11.46 -18.45 -29.83
C ASP A 93 11.04 -18.61 -28.37
N LEU A 94 11.80 -19.38 -27.58
CA LEU A 94 11.64 -19.46 -26.13
C LEU A 94 11.76 -18.08 -25.46
N GLN A 95 12.73 -17.27 -25.88
CA GLN A 95 12.89 -15.91 -25.35
C GLN A 95 11.67 -15.04 -25.64
N ARG A 96 11.10 -15.12 -26.86
CA ARG A 96 9.88 -14.40 -27.22
C ARG A 96 8.68 -14.83 -26.37
N GLU A 97 8.53 -16.14 -26.11
CA GLU A 97 7.47 -16.63 -25.24
C GLU A 97 7.65 -16.17 -23.79
N ILE A 98 8.89 -16.15 -23.28
CA ILE A 98 9.19 -15.59 -21.95
C ILE A 98 8.78 -14.11 -21.87
N ASP A 99 9.09 -13.33 -22.88
CA ASP A 99 8.76 -11.90 -22.91
C ASP A 99 7.24 -11.68 -23.00
N ARG A 100 6.52 -12.46 -23.82
CA ARG A 100 5.04 -12.45 -23.85
C ARG A 100 4.43 -12.86 -22.51
N ASN A 101 4.94 -13.91 -21.88
CA ASN A 101 4.47 -14.36 -20.58
C ASN A 101 4.68 -13.30 -19.50
N ARG A 102 5.81 -12.58 -19.54
CA ARG A 102 6.07 -11.43 -18.65
C ARG A 102 5.05 -10.31 -18.87
N GLU A 103 4.75 -9.96 -20.11
CA GLU A 103 3.72 -8.96 -20.42
C GLU A 103 2.33 -9.39 -19.94
N LEU A 104 1.96 -10.66 -20.14
CA LEU A 104 0.69 -11.21 -19.66
C LEU A 104 0.61 -11.18 -18.13
N LEU A 105 1.69 -11.54 -17.42
CA LEU A 105 1.76 -11.46 -15.95
C LEU A 105 1.59 -10.02 -15.46
N LEU A 106 2.22 -9.05 -16.12
CA LEU A 106 2.03 -7.62 -15.80
C LEU A 106 0.59 -7.18 -16.05
N LYS A 107 -0.05 -7.66 -17.13
CA LYS A 107 -1.45 -7.36 -17.42
C LYS A 107 -2.40 -7.96 -16.37
N ILE A 108 -2.16 -9.20 -15.96
CA ILE A 108 -2.91 -9.88 -14.90
C ILE A 108 -2.81 -9.09 -13.60
N ARG A 109 -1.60 -8.75 -13.15
CA ARG A 109 -1.41 -7.93 -11.93
C ARG A 109 -2.15 -6.60 -11.98
N ARG A 110 -2.11 -5.91 -13.13
CA ARG A 110 -2.84 -4.64 -13.31
C ARG A 110 -4.36 -4.82 -13.31
N LEU A 111 -4.87 -5.99 -13.69
CA LEU A 111 -6.30 -6.29 -13.60
C LEU A 111 -6.66 -6.63 -12.16
N GLU A 112 -5.88 -7.47 -11.49
CA GLU A 112 -6.04 -7.79 -10.06
C GLU A 112 -6.07 -6.52 -9.19
N GLU A 113 -5.11 -5.60 -9.37
CA GLU A 113 -5.09 -4.33 -8.66
C GLU A 113 -6.31 -3.44 -8.93
N ARG A 114 -6.93 -3.54 -10.12
CA ARG A 114 -8.14 -2.78 -10.45
C ARG A 114 -9.37 -3.41 -9.80
N GLU A 115 -9.47 -4.73 -9.85
CA GLU A 115 -10.54 -5.49 -9.20
C GLU A 115 -10.49 -5.30 -7.67
N GLU A 116 -9.31 -5.37 -7.06
CA GLU A 116 -9.14 -5.10 -5.62
C GLU A 116 -9.60 -3.70 -5.24
N LYS A 117 -9.24 -2.67 -6.03
CA LYS A 117 -9.71 -1.30 -5.79
C LYS A 117 -11.22 -1.15 -5.98
N ALA A 118 -11.82 -1.88 -6.93
CA ALA A 118 -13.26 -1.87 -7.12
C ALA A 118 -13.99 -2.55 -5.96
N ASN A 119 -13.48 -3.69 -5.49
CA ASN A 119 -13.99 -4.42 -4.34
C ASN A 119 -13.91 -3.57 -3.06
N GLN A 120 -12.78 -2.93 -2.79
CA GLN A 120 -12.63 -2.02 -1.64
C GLN A 120 -13.67 -0.90 -1.67
N ARG A 121 -13.91 -0.27 -2.83
CA ARG A 121 -14.94 0.77 -2.96
C ARG A 121 -16.35 0.24 -2.73
N LEU A 122 -16.64 -0.97 -3.21
CA LEU A 122 -17.95 -1.61 -3.00
C LEU A 122 -18.14 -1.98 -1.53
N GLU A 123 -17.12 -2.50 -0.87
CA GLU A 123 -17.14 -2.78 0.57
C GLU A 123 -17.36 -1.52 1.39
N GLU A 124 -16.65 -0.43 1.09
CA GLU A 124 -16.85 0.87 1.73
C GLU A 124 -18.29 1.38 1.55
N GLN A 125 -18.84 1.28 0.33
CA GLN A 125 -20.22 1.67 0.05
C GLN A 125 -21.23 0.81 0.82
N ASN A 126 -21.03 -0.52 0.86
CA ASN A 126 -21.88 -1.43 1.62
C ASN A 126 -21.83 -1.11 3.12
N ASN A 127 -20.65 -0.90 3.69
CA ASN A 127 -20.49 -0.54 5.11
C ASN A 127 -21.23 0.77 5.45
N ILE A 128 -21.17 1.77 4.56
CA ILE A 128 -21.90 3.04 4.74
C ILE A 128 -23.43 2.80 4.68
N LEU A 129 -23.90 1.97 3.75
CA LEU A 129 -25.31 1.65 3.62
C LEU A 129 -25.82 0.86 4.82
N GLU A 130 -25.05 -0.11 5.31
CA GLU A 130 -25.37 -0.88 6.52
C GLU A 130 -25.47 0.02 7.74
N MET A 131 -24.48 0.89 8.00
CA MET A 131 -24.54 1.85 9.10
C MET A 131 -25.76 2.78 9.00
N ARG A 132 -26.12 3.21 7.80
CA ARG A 132 -27.33 4.04 7.59
C ARG A 132 -28.60 3.26 7.91
N LEU A 133 -28.70 2.02 7.43
CA LEU A 133 -29.84 1.15 7.71
C LEU A 133 -29.97 0.86 9.21
N GLU A 134 -28.87 0.57 9.90
CA GLU A 134 -28.86 0.38 11.35
C GLU A 134 -29.33 1.64 12.08
N ARG A 135 -28.84 2.81 11.68
CA ARG A 135 -29.28 4.09 12.27
C ARG A 135 -30.78 4.32 12.06
N HIS A 136 -31.29 4.08 10.86
CA HIS A 136 -32.71 4.21 10.55
C HIS A 136 -33.55 3.20 11.35
N ASN A 137 -33.09 1.94 11.47
CA ASN A 137 -33.74 0.92 12.29
C ASN A 137 -33.79 1.32 13.78
N LEU A 138 -32.71 1.91 14.33
CA LEU A 138 -32.68 2.43 15.69
C LEU A 138 -33.63 3.62 15.90
N GLN A 139 -33.92 4.38 14.83
CA GLN A 139 -34.90 5.47 14.85
C GLN A 139 -36.34 4.97 14.68
N GLY A 140 -36.54 3.67 14.41
CA GLY A 140 -37.85 3.06 14.25
C GLY A 140 -38.39 3.11 12.82
N ASP A 141 -37.54 3.37 11.83
CA ASP A 141 -37.94 3.24 10.43
C ASP A 141 -38.19 1.79 10.06
N TYR A 142 -39.12 1.57 9.14
CA TYR A 142 -39.58 0.26 8.71
C TYR A 142 -39.84 0.24 7.22
N ASP A 143 -39.67 -0.93 6.61
CA ASP A 143 -40.02 -1.16 5.21
C ASP A 143 -41.55 -1.31 5.06
N PRO A 144 -42.24 -0.42 4.33
CA PRO A 144 -43.70 -0.48 4.17
C PRO A 144 -44.19 -1.67 3.34
N VAL A 145 -43.32 -2.33 2.57
CA VAL A 145 -43.67 -3.54 1.80
C VAL A 145 -43.73 -4.75 2.73
N LYS A 146 -42.85 -4.81 3.73
CA LYS A 146 -42.69 -5.94 4.65
C LYS A 146 -43.46 -5.77 5.95
N THR A 147 -43.56 -4.54 6.45
CA THR A 147 -44.03 -4.25 7.79
C THR A 147 -45.12 -3.18 7.75
N LYS A 148 -46.26 -3.48 8.35
CA LYS A 148 -47.37 -2.53 8.53
C LYS A 148 -47.50 -2.16 10.01
N VAL A 149 -47.41 -0.87 10.31
CA VAL A 149 -47.59 -0.36 11.68
C VAL A 149 -49.07 -0.09 11.94
N ILE A 150 -49.58 -0.60 13.06
CA ILE A 150 -50.96 -0.39 13.52
C ILE A 150 -50.94 0.15 14.94
N HIS A 151 -51.89 1.03 15.25
CA HIS A 151 -52.14 1.51 16.61
C HIS A 151 -53.63 1.67 16.85
N LEU A 152 -54.06 1.73 18.11
CA LEU A 152 -55.45 2.00 18.45
C LEU A 152 -55.83 3.41 18.01
N GLN A 153 -57.03 3.56 17.44
CA GLN A 153 -57.58 4.87 17.07
C GLN A 153 -57.76 5.76 18.31
N MET A 154 -58.34 5.18 19.37
CA MET A 154 -58.47 5.82 20.68
C MET A 154 -57.28 5.46 21.57
N ASN A 155 -56.17 6.17 21.40
CA ASN A 155 -54.99 6.01 22.23
C ASN A 155 -54.82 7.19 23.22
N PRO A 156 -54.07 7.02 24.33
CA PRO A 156 -53.88 8.08 25.32
C PRO A 156 -53.34 9.40 24.73
N THR A 157 -52.47 9.34 23.72
CA THR A 157 -51.93 10.53 23.05
C THR A 157 -53.00 11.29 22.24
N SER A 158 -53.89 10.57 21.54
CA SER A 158 -55.01 11.16 20.81
C SER A 158 -55.97 11.86 21.78
N ILE A 159 -56.25 11.24 22.93
CA ILE A 159 -57.11 11.82 23.97
C ILE A 159 -56.46 13.09 24.54
N ALA A 160 -55.17 13.06 24.88
CA ALA A 160 -54.46 14.23 25.40
C ALA A 160 -54.42 15.38 24.38
N LYS A 161 -54.21 15.08 23.09
CA LYS A 161 -54.27 16.10 22.03
C LYS A 161 -55.66 16.73 21.90
N GLN A 162 -56.71 15.93 22.02
CA GLN A 162 -58.09 16.44 21.97
C GLN A 162 -58.37 17.36 23.17
N GLN A 163 -58.03 16.93 24.38
CA GLN A 163 -58.21 17.75 25.59
C GLN A 163 -57.46 19.08 25.51
N HIS A 164 -56.21 19.05 25.04
CA HIS A 164 -55.45 20.28 24.82
C HIS A 164 -56.10 21.18 23.76
N ALA A 165 -56.67 20.61 22.70
CA ALA A 165 -57.38 21.41 21.70
C ALA A 165 -58.64 22.07 22.29
N GLU A 166 -59.40 21.34 23.11
CA GLU A 166 -60.57 21.85 23.82
C GLU A 166 -60.20 22.97 24.81
N GLU A 167 -59.13 22.82 25.57
CA GLU A 167 -58.63 23.83 26.50
C GLU A 167 -58.19 25.11 25.78
N VAL A 168 -57.46 24.98 24.66
CA VAL A 168 -57.06 26.13 23.84
C VAL A 168 -58.27 26.88 23.30
N GLU A 169 -59.32 26.17 22.86
CA GLU A 169 -60.55 26.79 22.40
C GLU A 169 -61.29 27.49 23.55
N GLN A 170 -61.35 26.90 24.74
CA GLN A 170 -61.92 27.55 25.93
C GLN A 170 -61.19 28.85 26.28
N LEU A 171 -59.86 28.81 26.32
CA LEU A 171 -59.04 29.99 26.58
C LEU A 171 -59.22 31.07 25.50
N ARG A 172 -59.35 30.67 24.23
CA ARG A 172 -59.64 31.60 23.13
C ARG A 172 -60.98 32.30 23.33
N LEU A 173 -62.03 31.56 23.70
CA LEU A 173 -63.34 32.13 23.98
C LEU A 173 -63.28 33.07 25.19
N GLU A 174 -62.61 32.69 26.26
CA GLU A 174 -62.44 33.54 27.45
C GLU A 174 -61.69 34.83 27.10
N CYS A 175 -60.60 34.74 26.32
CA CYS A 175 -59.86 35.90 25.85
C CYS A 175 -60.73 36.81 24.96
N GLN A 176 -61.59 36.24 24.11
CA GLN A 176 -62.55 37.03 23.33
C GLN A 176 -63.56 37.74 24.23
N LEU A 177 -64.13 37.04 25.22
CA LEU A 177 -65.07 37.62 26.17
C LEU A 177 -64.43 38.73 27.00
N LEU A 178 -63.21 38.53 27.49
CA LEU A 178 -62.45 39.54 28.23
C LEU A 178 -62.14 40.75 27.34
N ARG A 179 -61.72 40.53 26.09
CA ARG A 179 -61.49 41.60 25.11
C ARG A 179 -62.76 42.40 24.81
N ASP A 180 -63.91 41.73 24.69
CA ASP A 180 -65.20 42.39 24.46
C ASP A 180 -65.67 43.14 25.71
N ARG A 181 -65.37 42.65 26.91
CA ARG A 181 -65.62 43.33 28.19
C ARG A 181 -64.80 44.61 28.31
N ILE A 182 -63.50 44.54 28.01
CA ILE A 182 -62.59 45.69 28.01
C ILE A 182 -63.07 46.73 26.99
N ARG A 183 -63.40 46.32 25.76
CA ARG A 183 -63.95 47.23 24.74
C ARG A 183 -65.22 47.96 25.20
N LYS A 184 -66.11 47.29 25.94
CA LYS A 184 -67.30 47.93 26.53
C LYS A 184 -66.95 48.93 27.64
N ILE A 185 -65.93 48.64 28.44
CA ILE A 185 -65.45 49.55 29.51
C ILE A 185 -64.80 50.80 28.90
N GLU A 186 -63.96 50.61 27.88
CA GLU A 186 -63.33 51.71 27.13
C GLU A 186 -64.37 52.59 26.42
N ALA A 187 -65.39 51.98 25.80
CA ALA A 187 -66.50 52.71 25.17
C ALA A 187 -67.40 53.45 26.17
N GLY A 188 -67.46 52.99 27.43
CA GLY A 188 -68.21 53.63 28.51
C GLY A 188 -67.53 54.84 29.15
N GLY A 189 -66.40 55.32 28.59
CA GLY A 189 -65.68 56.48 29.12
C GLY A 189 -64.82 56.19 30.35
N GLY A 190 -64.57 54.91 30.66
CA GLY A 190 -63.60 54.50 31.67
C GLY A 190 -62.17 54.71 31.20
N VAL A 191 -61.74 55.96 31.04
CA VAL A 191 -60.34 56.31 30.87
C VAL A 191 -59.71 56.33 32.27
N THR A 192 -59.09 55.22 32.68
CA THR A 192 -58.09 55.29 33.75
C THR A 192 -56.80 55.84 33.15
N LYS A 193 -56.69 57.16 33.15
CA LYS A 193 -55.39 57.83 33.18
C LYS A 193 -54.84 57.75 34.59
N ASP A 194 -53.60 57.29 34.65
CA ASP A 194 -52.59 57.45 35.70
C ASP A 194 -52.18 56.17 36.42
N ASP A 195 -50.93 55.78 36.10
CA ASP A 195 -49.93 55.18 36.99
C ASP A 195 -50.47 54.35 38.15
N THR A 196 -50.87 53.12 37.82
CA THR A 196 -50.28 52.04 38.58
C THR A 196 -49.02 51.65 37.84
N THR A 197 -47.88 51.84 38.51
CA THR A 197 -46.84 50.83 38.46
C THR A 197 -47.55 49.51 38.71
N LEU A 198 -48.04 48.90 37.63
CA LEU A 198 -48.28 47.48 37.58
C LEU A 198 -46.90 46.94 37.91
N ILE A 199 -46.69 46.63 39.19
CA ILE A 199 -45.89 45.50 39.59
C ILE A 199 -46.61 44.34 38.90
N ILE A 200 -46.35 44.20 37.60
CA ILE A 200 -46.53 42.97 36.88
C ILE A 200 -45.69 42.04 37.76
N PRO A 201 -46.30 41.11 38.51
CA PRO A 201 -45.50 40.06 39.14
C PRO A 201 -44.66 39.51 38.00
N PRO A 202 -43.32 39.42 38.14
CA PRO A 202 -42.42 39.16 37.03
C PRO A 202 -43.07 38.09 36.18
N SER A 203 -43.40 38.41 34.92
CA SER A 203 -44.14 37.47 34.05
C SER A 203 -43.47 36.11 34.20
N GLN A 204 -44.23 35.01 34.17
CA GLN A 204 -43.63 33.67 34.32
C GLN A 204 -42.36 33.54 33.45
N GLU A 205 -42.34 34.16 32.28
CA GLU A 205 -41.17 34.34 31.42
C GLU A 205 -39.95 35.04 32.06
N ILE A 206 -40.10 36.18 32.76
CA ILE A 206 -38.97 36.85 33.45
C ILE A 206 -38.46 35.99 34.61
N LEU A 207 -39.37 35.31 35.32
CA LEU A 207 -39.02 34.39 36.41
C LEU A 207 -38.27 33.16 35.87
N ASP A 208 -38.72 32.63 34.74
CA ASP A 208 -38.10 31.49 34.07
C ASP A 208 -36.77 31.87 33.41
N LEU A 209 -36.66 33.08 32.82
CA LEU A 209 -35.41 33.62 32.29
C LEU A 209 -34.38 33.85 33.40
N ARG A 210 -34.79 34.37 34.56
CA ARG A 210 -33.91 34.50 35.73
C ARG A 210 -33.43 33.14 36.23
N LYS A 211 -34.33 32.16 36.34
CA LYS A 211 -33.95 30.78 36.68
C LYS A 211 -32.99 30.18 35.64
N GLN A 212 -33.20 30.45 34.36
CA GLN A 212 -32.29 30.00 33.30
C GLN A 212 -30.92 30.66 33.41
N MET A 213 -30.86 31.96 33.68
CA MET A 213 -29.61 32.70 33.89
C MET A 213 -28.85 32.17 35.11
N GLU A 214 -29.51 32.00 36.25
CA GLU A 214 -28.92 31.39 37.45
C GLU A 214 -28.44 29.96 37.17
N SER A 215 -29.22 29.17 36.43
CA SER A 215 -28.81 27.82 36.05
C SER A 215 -27.59 27.81 35.11
N ALA A 216 -27.47 28.80 34.23
CA ALA A 216 -26.36 28.95 33.29
C ALA A 216 -25.11 29.47 34.01
N GLU A 217 -25.26 30.42 34.94
CA GLU A 217 -24.19 30.89 35.81
C GLU A 217 -23.66 29.76 36.69
N LEU A 218 -24.54 28.97 37.31
CA LEU A 218 -24.15 27.80 38.10
C LEU A 218 -23.45 26.74 37.24
N LYS A 219 -23.90 26.50 36.01
CA LYS A 219 -23.21 25.63 35.06
C LYS A 219 -21.82 26.15 34.72
N ASN A 220 -21.67 27.45 34.46
CA ASN A 220 -20.38 28.08 34.18
C ASN A 220 -19.44 28.03 35.40
N GLN A 221 -19.97 28.21 36.60
CA GLN A 221 -19.20 28.09 37.84
C GLN A 221 -18.71 26.66 38.04
N ARG A 222 -19.60 25.67 37.92
CA ARG A 222 -19.23 24.25 37.97
C ARG A 222 -18.21 23.89 36.89
N LEU A 223 -18.33 24.45 35.69
CA LEU A 223 -17.37 24.22 34.61
C LEU A 223 -15.99 24.78 34.96
N LYS A 224 -15.91 25.98 35.55
CA LYS A 224 -14.65 26.54 36.07
C LYS A 224 -14.04 25.67 37.16
N GLU A 225 -14.85 25.18 38.10
CA GLU A 225 -14.40 24.27 39.16
C GLU A 225 -13.88 22.95 38.59
N VAL A 226 -14.58 22.34 37.64
CA VAL A 226 -14.15 21.12 36.96
C VAL A 226 -12.87 21.36 36.18
N PHE A 227 -12.76 22.48 35.46
CA PHE A 227 -11.54 22.84 34.73
C PHE A 227 -10.35 23.03 35.67
N GLN A 228 -10.54 23.72 36.79
CA GLN A 228 -9.51 23.88 37.83
C GLN A 228 -9.10 22.53 38.44
N LYS A 229 -10.07 21.65 38.72
CA LYS A 229 -9.79 20.31 39.22
C LYS A 229 -9.01 19.48 38.20
N LYS A 230 -9.38 19.56 36.91
CA LYS A 230 -8.72 18.82 35.83
C LYS A 230 -7.31 19.33 35.53
N ILE A 231 -7.08 20.65 35.54
CA ILE A 231 -5.73 21.18 35.35
C ILE A 231 -4.84 20.83 36.54
N GLN A 232 -5.38 20.81 37.76
CA GLN A 232 -4.64 20.39 38.95
C GLN A 232 -4.32 18.89 38.93
N GLU A 233 -5.27 18.04 38.52
CA GLU A 233 -5.06 16.61 38.28
C GLU A 233 -3.94 16.39 37.27
N PHE A 234 -3.98 17.10 36.13
CA PHE A 234 -2.95 17.04 35.10
C PHE A 234 -1.58 17.51 35.60
N ARG A 235 -1.51 18.65 36.30
CA ARG A 235 -0.26 19.16 36.90
C ARG A 235 0.33 18.17 37.89
N THR A 236 -0.51 17.54 38.71
CA THR A 236 -0.08 16.51 39.67
C THR A 236 0.48 15.28 38.94
N ALA A 237 -0.19 14.82 37.88
CA ALA A 237 0.30 13.71 37.07
C ALA A 237 1.64 14.04 36.39
N CYS A 238 1.77 15.23 35.79
CA CYS A 238 3.03 15.70 35.21
C CYS A 238 4.15 15.76 36.25
N TYR A 239 3.86 16.32 37.43
CA TYR A 239 4.83 16.40 38.52
C TYR A 239 5.36 15.03 38.95
N VAL A 240 4.47 14.04 39.12
CA VAL A 240 4.86 12.67 39.50
C VAL A 240 5.62 11.95 38.39
N LEU A 241 5.24 12.14 37.13
CA LEU A 241 5.83 11.40 36.01
C LEU A 241 7.15 11.98 35.51
N THR A 242 7.25 13.30 35.43
CA THR A 242 8.42 13.98 34.85
C THR A 242 9.34 14.59 35.90
N GLY A 243 8.88 14.71 37.15
CA GLY A 243 9.61 15.38 38.21
C GLY A 243 9.60 16.91 38.11
N TYR A 244 8.73 17.49 37.28
CA TYR A 244 8.60 18.94 37.12
C TYR A 244 7.20 19.46 37.44
N GLN A 245 7.15 20.46 38.31
CA GLN A 245 5.95 21.23 38.57
C GLN A 245 5.86 22.37 37.55
N ILE A 246 4.82 22.36 36.73
CA ILE A 246 4.61 23.37 35.68
C ILE A 246 3.55 24.37 36.15
N ASP A 247 3.97 25.62 36.33
CA ASP A 247 3.14 26.72 36.81
C ASP A 247 3.02 27.80 35.74
N ILE A 248 1.81 28.31 35.52
CA ILE A 248 1.58 29.42 34.58
C ILE A 248 1.72 30.72 35.37
N THR A 249 2.69 31.57 35.01
CA THR A 249 2.95 32.83 35.72
C THR A 249 2.16 33.98 35.10
N VAL A 250 2.76 34.66 34.12
CA VAL A 250 2.15 35.72 33.31
C VAL A 250 1.89 35.20 31.89
N GLU A 251 1.18 35.98 31.08
CA GLU A 251 0.77 35.56 29.72
C GLU A 251 1.93 34.92 28.94
N ASN A 252 1.72 33.66 28.54
CA ASN A 252 2.62 32.82 27.76
C ASN A 252 3.96 32.47 28.43
N GLN A 253 4.05 32.52 29.75
CA GLN A 253 5.23 32.08 30.51
C GLN A 253 4.91 30.90 31.44
N TYR A 254 5.78 29.89 31.41
CA TYR A 254 5.70 28.66 32.17
C TYR A 254 6.91 28.56 33.07
N ARG A 255 6.67 28.47 34.38
CA ARG A 255 7.69 28.19 35.39
C ARG A 255 7.73 26.69 35.65
N LEU A 256 8.92 26.12 35.53
CA LEU A 256 9.22 24.74 35.84
C LEU A 256 10.06 24.70 37.12
N THR A 257 9.54 24.03 38.14
CA THR A 257 10.28 23.74 39.38
C THR A 257 10.51 22.24 39.45
N SER A 258 11.76 21.82 39.62
CA SER A 258 12.09 20.39 39.72
C SER A 258 11.79 19.85 41.13
N VAL A 259 11.41 18.58 41.22
CA VAL A 259 11.35 17.83 42.51
C VAL A 259 12.69 17.85 43.23
N TYR A 260 13.79 17.82 42.46
CA TYR A 260 15.15 17.70 42.97
C TYR A 260 15.85 19.07 43.08
N ALA A 261 15.10 20.16 43.13
CA ALA A 261 15.65 21.51 43.29
C ALA A 261 16.36 21.65 44.65
N GLU A 262 17.59 22.18 44.66
CA GLU A 262 18.38 22.37 45.88
C GLU A 262 17.86 23.56 46.70
N HIS A 263 17.35 24.59 46.01
CA HIS A 263 16.74 25.76 46.62
C HIS A 263 15.31 26.02 46.11
N MET A 264 14.46 26.60 46.96
CA MET A 264 13.07 26.94 46.58
C MET A 264 12.98 27.97 45.44
N GLU A 265 14.06 28.69 45.16
CA GLU A 265 14.15 29.71 44.12
C GLU A 265 14.61 29.14 42.76
N ASP A 266 15.11 27.90 42.75
CA ASP A 266 15.60 27.24 41.54
C ASP A 266 14.44 26.87 40.62
N SER A 267 14.20 27.74 39.64
CA SER A 267 13.15 27.57 38.66
C SER A 267 13.62 27.94 37.26
N LEU A 268 13.13 27.17 36.29
CA LEU A 268 13.33 27.41 34.87
C LEU A 268 12.11 28.13 34.31
N LEU A 269 12.32 29.23 33.59
CA LEU A 269 11.23 29.99 32.97
C LEU A 269 11.25 29.75 31.46
N PHE A 270 10.14 29.29 30.90
CA PHE A 270 9.95 29.13 29.47
C PHE A 270 8.88 30.10 28.97
N LYS A 271 9.12 30.74 27.83
CA LYS A 271 8.14 31.58 27.15
C LYS A 271 7.73 30.94 25.83
N SER A 272 6.44 30.88 25.57
CA SER A 272 5.92 30.43 24.28
C SER A 272 6.20 31.50 23.22
N THR A 273 6.99 31.16 22.21
CA THR A 273 7.35 32.03 21.09
C THR A 273 6.47 31.70 19.88
N GLY A 274 5.22 32.17 19.91
CA GLY A 274 4.27 32.00 18.79
C GLY A 274 2.80 32.12 19.21
N PRO A 275 1.85 32.12 18.24
CA PRO A 275 0.43 32.04 18.54
C PRO A 275 0.11 30.77 19.36
N VAL A 276 -0.93 30.84 20.21
CA VAL A 276 -1.33 29.77 21.12
C VAL A 276 -1.43 28.45 20.35
N GLY A 277 -0.53 27.50 20.63
CA GLY A 277 -0.45 26.19 19.96
C GLY A 277 0.74 25.99 19.00
N SER A 278 1.58 27.00 18.76
CA SER A 278 2.75 26.91 17.85
C SER A 278 3.90 26.01 18.38
N GLY A 279 3.81 25.51 19.62
CA GLY A 279 4.72 24.51 20.18
C GLY A 279 6.17 24.94 20.43
N SER A 280 6.60 26.10 19.94
CA SER A 280 7.93 26.66 20.17
C SER A 280 7.99 27.35 21.53
N MET A 281 8.83 26.81 22.41
CA MET A 281 9.12 27.37 23.73
C MET A 281 10.59 27.83 23.78
N GLN A 282 10.84 28.98 24.38
CA GLN A 282 12.18 29.54 24.58
C GLN A 282 12.49 29.66 26.07
N LEU A 283 13.68 29.22 26.49
CA LEU A 283 14.15 29.38 27.86
C LEU A 283 14.53 30.86 28.11
N LEU A 284 14.06 31.41 29.22
CA LEU A 284 14.49 32.69 29.76
C LEU A 284 15.63 32.46 30.75
N GLU A 285 16.63 33.34 30.72
CA GLU A 285 17.73 33.31 31.67
C GLU A 285 17.22 33.58 33.10
N THR A 286 17.30 32.57 33.94
CA THR A 286 17.16 32.66 35.41
C THR A 286 18.51 32.41 36.07
N ASP A 287 18.66 32.74 37.36
CA ASP A 287 19.90 32.47 38.11
C ASP A 287 20.25 30.97 38.10
N PHE A 288 19.22 30.12 38.19
CA PHE A 288 19.35 28.67 38.02
C PHE A 288 19.74 28.28 36.59
N SER A 289 19.22 28.94 35.56
CA SER A 289 19.65 28.68 34.17
C SER A 289 21.13 28.97 33.94
N ARG A 290 21.73 29.94 34.67
CA ARG A 290 23.16 30.28 34.55
C ARG A 290 24.09 29.19 35.11
N THR A 291 23.62 28.35 36.03
CA THR A 291 24.41 27.23 36.54
C THR A 291 24.43 26.05 35.57
N LEU A 292 23.47 26.00 34.64
CA LEU A 292 23.26 24.91 33.68
C LEU A 292 23.69 25.28 32.25
N THR A 293 24.48 26.33 32.06
CA THR A 293 24.86 26.87 30.74
C THR A 293 25.42 25.80 29.80
N GLY A 294 26.25 24.87 30.30
CA GLY A 294 26.79 23.77 29.49
C GLY A 294 25.73 22.79 28.95
N LEU A 295 24.66 22.54 29.72
CA LEU A 295 23.53 21.70 29.29
C LEU A 295 22.57 22.46 28.37
N VAL A 296 22.41 23.76 28.59
CA VAL A 296 21.64 24.65 27.70
C VAL A 296 22.28 24.70 26.32
N ASP A 297 23.59 24.92 26.23
CA ASP A 297 24.32 24.97 24.97
C ASP A 297 24.22 23.64 24.20
N LEU A 298 24.44 22.52 24.89
CA LEU A 298 24.39 21.20 24.25
C LEU A 298 22.97 20.81 23.80
N HIS A 299 21.96 20.95 24.65
CA HIS A 299 20.63 20.36 24.38
C HIS A 299 19.64 21.35 23.75
N LEU A 300 19.71 22.63 24.08
CA LEU A 300 18.81 23.64 23.53
C LEU A 300 19.38 24.29 22.25
N PHE A 301 20.68 24.57 22.16
CA PHE A 301 21.27 25.16 20.95
C PHE A 301 21.64 24.12 19.88
N HIS A 302 22.37 23.05 20.23
CA HIS A 302 22.79 22.06 19.23
C HIS A 302 21.68 21.08 18.86
N GLN A 303 21.01 20.49 19.87
CA GLN A 303 19.99 19.44 19.64
C GLN A 303 18.58 19.98 19.46
N LYS A 304 18.32 21.25 19.83
CA LYS A 304 17.02 21.93 19.71
C LYS A 304 15.86 21.14 20.33
N SER A 305 16.11 20.42 21.43
CA SER A 305 15.13 19.54 22.05
C SER A 305 14.98 19.83 23.55
N ILE A 306 13.85 20.43 23.91
CA ILE A 306 13.50 20.74 25.30
C ILE A 306 13.31 19.46 26.14
N PRO A 307 12.65 18.39 25.64
CA PRO A 307 12.54 17.15 26.40
C PRO A 307 13.89 16.54 26.77
N VAL A 308 14.89 16.60 25.86
CA VAL A 308 16.24 16.09 26.12
C VAL A 308 16.98 16.97 27.12
N PHE A 309 16.80 18.28 27.04
CA PHE A 309 17.35 19.20 28.03
C PHE A 309 16.80 18.92 29.43
N LEU A 310 15.47 18.83 29.58
CA LEU A 310 14.83 18.58 30.88
C LEU A 310 15.22 17.22 31.44
N SER A 311 15.33 16.17 30.63
CA SER A 311 15.80 14.87 31.13
C SER A 311 17.25 14.93 31.62
N ALA A 312 18.15 15.58 30.88
CA ALA A 312 19.54 15.77 31.31
C ALA A 312 19.62 16.54 32.64
N VAL A 313 18.82 17.61 32.79
CA VAL A 313 18.74 18.39 34.03
C VAL A 313 18.19 17.54 35.19
N THR A 314 17.18 16.70 34.97
CA THR A 314 16.68 15.81 36.04
C THR A 314 17.73 14.82 36.52
N ILE A 315 18.53 14.25 35.61
CA ILE A 315 19.59 13.30 35.95
C ILE A 315 20.69 14.01 36.74
N GLU A 316 21.07 15.22 36.32
CA GLU A 316 22.08 16.03 37.01
C GLU A 316 21.64 16.48 38.41
N LEU A 317 20.39 16.93 38.57
CA LEU A 317 19.87 17.30 39.89
C LEU A 317 19.75 16.07 40.80
N PHE A 318 19.30 14.94 40.25
CA PHE A 318 19.23 13.70 41.01
C PHE A 318 20.60 13.17 41.41
N SER A 319 21.62 13.29 40.54
CA SER A 319 23.00 12.89 40.88
C SER A 319 23.55 13.75 42.01
N ARG A 320 23.36 15.07 41.97
CA ARG A 320 23.77 15.99 43.04
C ARG A 320 23.10 15.69 44.37
N GLN A 321 21.82 15.32 44.36
CA GLN A 321 21.10 14.95 45.57
C GLN A 321 21.55 13.60 46.16
N THR A 322 22.03 12.68 45.32
CA THR A 322 22.46 11.33 45.74
C THR A 322 23.95 11.21 46.06
N VAL A 323 24.77 12.19 45.65
CA VAL A 323 26.16 12.32 46.10
C VAL A 323 26.16 12.90 47.52
N THR A 324 25.89 12.02 48.49
CA THR A 324 26.19 12.21 49.92
C THR A 324 27.42 11.42 50.31
#